data_AF-A0A0A9YZ74-F1
#
_entry.id   AF-A0A0A9YZ74-F1
#
_cell.length_a   1.000
_cell.length_b   1.000
_cell.length_c   1.000
_cell.angle_alpha   90.00
_cell.angle_beta   90.00
_cell.angle_gamma   90.00
#
_symmetry.space_group_name_H-M   'P 1'
#
loop_
_entity.id
_entity.type
_entity.pdbx_description
1 polymer ?
#
loop_
_entity_poly.entity_id
_entity_poly.type
_entity_poly.pdbx_seq_one_letter_code
_entity_poly.pdbx_strand_id
1 'polypeptide(L)'
;MRYLRRGINTYGYVANEIETECIAWNTTHGVVSSSFIRGTIPMYWEQDGFTIPSSVTIHLLRDPQFQDTEKHFLQLYRRYGGRVHCVSLIRKKERKLRESKLGRLFTYIVTVINRRLCKQFNHSKDIYTDLTTILHNDHTAGNGGMDSSKDGCQTKDGEEEGASYSNGGENDTPYLYIGAYFGTCVALYTYDIHARFTEDKNIFKELQPLVSALLDDVGVTSVDINTQHTTQQHGVLRLNCMDCLDRTNIVAYLVTMLNLPRQMYT
;
A
#
# COMPACT_ATOMS: atom_id res chain seq x y z
N MET A 1 -5.87 -18.89 -23.86
CA MET A 1 -6.49 -18.22 -22.70
C MET A 1 -5.41 -17.69 -21.73
N ARG A 2 -4.77 -16.56 -22.07
CA ARG A 2 -3.82 -15.86 -21.17
C ARG A 2 -4.51 -14.84 -20.25
N TYR A 3 -5.73 -14.43 -20.61
CA TYR A 3 -6.51 -13.35 -19.98
C TYR A 3 -7.33 -13.76 -18.74
N LEU A 4 -7.41 -15.06 -18.40
CA LEU A 4 -8.21 -15.56 -17.26
C LEU A 4 -7.38 -15.99 -16.05
N ARG A 5 -6.05 -16.05 -16.17
CA ARG A 5 -5.19 -16.40 -15.03
C ARG A 5 -4.92 -15.14 -14.22
N ARG A 6 -5.47 -15.11 -13.01
CA ARG A 6 -5.20 -14.09 -11.99
C ARG A 6 -4.45 -14.74 -10.83
N GLY A 7 -3.99 -13.91 -9.91
CA GLY A 7 -3.22 -14.38 -8.77
C GLY A 7 -1.77 -14.73 -9.08
N ILE A 8 -1.21 -15.61 -8.26
CA ILE A 8 0.21 -15.95 -8.18
C ILE A 8 0.51 -17.37 -8.69
N ASN A 9 1.77 -17.63 -9.07
CA ASN A 9 2.28 -18.97 -9.33
C ASN A 9 3.33 -19.43 -8.29
N THR A 10 3.79 -20.68 -8.39
CA THR A 10 4.76 -21.31 -7.46
C THR A 10 6.17 -20.69 -7.50
N TYR A 11 6.43 -19.80 -8.46
CA TYR A 11 7.68 -19.06 -8.55
C TYR A 11 7.59 -17.69 -7.86
N GLY A 12 6.41 -17.30 -7.37
CA GLY A 12 6.16 -15.97 -6.81
C GLY A 12 5.85 -14.91 -7.85
N TYR A 13 5.59 -15.28 -9.11
CA TYR A 13 5.19 -14.32 -10.14
C TYR A 13 3.68 -14.15 -10.17
N VAL A 14 3.24 -12.90 -10.24
CA VAL A 14 1.83 -12.55 -10.30
C VAL A 14 1.41 -12.25 -11.74
N ALA A 15 0.15 -12.52 -12.07
CA ALA A 15 -0.38 -12.15 -13.37
C ALA A 15 -0.55 -10.63 -13.50
N ASN A 16 -0.44 -10.12 -14.74
CA ASN A 16 -0.65 -8.71 -15.08
C ASN A 16 0.21 -7.73 -14.27
N GLU A 17 1.43 -8.14 -13.90
CA GLU A 17 2.42 -7.22 -13.33
C GLU A 17 2.97 -6.31 -14.42
N ILE A 18 2.95 -5.01 -14.14
CA ILE A 18 3.49 -3.95 -14.99
C ILE A 18 4.32 -3.06 -14.08
N GLU A 19 5.54 -2.79 -14.50
CA GLU A 19 6.40 -1.77 -13.94
C GLU A 19 6.28 -0.52 -14.82
N THR A 20 6.03 0.62 -14.18
CA THR A 20 5.96 1.91 -14.84
C THR A 20 7.05 2.78 -14.25
N GLU A 21 7.91 3.29 -15.13
CA GLU A 21 8.99 4.20 -14.79
C GLU A 21 8.70 5.60 -15.34
N CYS A 22 8.89 6.61 -14.51
CA CYS A 22 8.82 8.02 -14.90
C CYS A 22 10.23 8.62 -14.81
N ILE A 23 10.76 9.01 -15.97
CA ILE A 23 12.10 9.58 -16.11
C ILE A 23 11.95 11.05 -16.50
N ALA A 24 12.62 11.92 -15.75
CA ALA A 24 12.78 13.33 -16.09
C ALA A 24 14.26 13.63 -16.29
N TRP A 25 14.54 14.40 -17.35
CA TRP A 25 15.87 14.93 -17.64
C TRP A 25 15.85 16.45 -17.50
N ASN A 26 16.78 16.98 -16.73
CA ASN A 26 17.03 18.40 -16.59
C ASN A 26 18.48 18.70 -16.99
N THR A 27 18.69 19.63 -17.92
CA THR A 27 20.03 20.02 -18.38
C THR A 27 20.90 20.63 -17.28
N THR A 28 20.29 21.15 -16.22
CA THR A 28 20.98 21.82 -15.10
C THR A 28 21.21 20.88 -13.92
N HIS A 29 20.29 19.96 -13.64
CA HIS A 29 20.30 19.12 -12.43
C HIS A 29 20.58 17.63 -12.71
N GLY A 30 20.49 17.18 -13.97
CA GLY A 30 20.75 15.79 -14.36
C GLY A 30 19.48 14.97 -14.54
N VAL A 31 19.50 13.70 -14.12
CA VAL A 31 18.43 12.72 -14.39
C VAL A 31 17.79 12.26 -13.11
N VAL A 32 16.46 12.17 -13.09
CA VAL A 32 15.71 11.54 -12.01
C VAL A 32 14.77 10.48 -12.58
N SER A 33 14.74 9.32 -11.95
CA SER A 33 13.82 8.22 -12.26
C SER A 33 13.07 7.79 -10.99
N SER A 34 11.79 7.48 -11.16
CA SER A 34 10.95 6.86 -10.14
C SER A 34 10.10 5.77 -10.76
N SER A 35 10.12 4.58 -10.15
CA SER A 35 9.38 3.40 -10.60
C SER A 35 8.30 3.00 -9.61
N PHE A 36 7.14 2.63 -10.13
CA PHE A 36 6.06 2.00 -9.36
C PHE A 36 5.52 0.79 -10.12
N ILE A 37 4.96 -0.15 -9.37
CA ILE A 37 4.43 -1.39 -9.94
C ILE A 37 2.93 -1.47 -9.79
N ARG A 38 2.30 -2.17 -10.73
CA ARG A 38 0.89 -2.49 -10.68
C ARG A 38 0.72 -3.96 -11.02
N GLY A 39 -0.07 -4.69 -10.24
CA GLY A 39 -0.26 -6.11 -10.46
C GLY A 39 -1.57 -6.64 -9.89
N THR A 40 -1.86 -7.90 -10.19
CA THR A 40 -2.92 -8.63 -9.48
C THR A 40 -2.52 -8.88 -8.03
N ILE A 41 -3.51 -9.21 -7.20
CA ILE A 41 -3.31 -9.52 -5.78
C ILE A 41 -2.48 -10.83 -5.68
N PRO A 42 -1.36 -10.85 -4.95
CA PRO A 42 -0.40 -11.94 -4.92
C PRO A 42 -0.89 -13.09 -4.02
N MET A 43 -1.92 -13.80 -4.46
CA MET A 43 -2.42 -15.01 -3.81
C MET A 43 -3.10 -15.90 -4.85
N TYR A 44 -3.43 -17.15 -4.50
CA TYR A 44 -4.12 -18.05 -5.42
C TYR A 44 -5.62 -17.74 -5.49
N TRP A 45 -6.05 -17.12 -6.59
CA TRP A 45 -7.46 -16.83 -6.86
C TRP A 45 -7.74 -16.76 -8.36
N GLU A 46 -8.97 -17.07 -8.73
CA GLU A 46 -9.46 -17.08 -10.10
C GLU A 46 -10.75 -16.27 -10.19
N GLN A 47 -11.03 -15.75 -11.39
CA GLN A 47 -12.26 -15.04 -11.67
C GLN A 47 -13.05 -15.84 -12.70
N ASP A 48 -14.18 -16.39 -12.28
CA ASP A 48 -14.99 -17.27 -13.12
C ASP A 48 -15.95 -16.45 -13.98
N GLY A 49 -15.87 -16.67 -15.29
CA GLY A 49 -16.91 -16.31 -16.25
C GLY A 49 -16.80 -14.93 -16.91
N PHE A 50 -17.41 -14.86 -18.10
CA PHE A 50 -17.64 -13.63 -18.88
C PHE A 50 -18.86 -12.83 -18.36
N THR A 51 -19.57 -13.33 -17.35
CA THR A 51 -20.79 -12.71 -16.81
C THR A 51 -20.45 -11.56 -15.86
N ILE A 52 -21.04 -10.40 -16.09
CA ILE A 52 -20.88 -9.23 -15.22
C ILE A 52 -21.98 -9.27 -14.13
N PRO A 53 -21.64 -9.31 -12.83
CA PRO A 53 -20.30 -9.18 -12.28
C PRO A 53 -19.68 -10.57 -11.96
N SER A 54 -18.46 -10.84 -12.41
CA SER A 54 -17.84 -12.18 -12.39
C SER A 54 -17.56 -12.70 -10.97
N SER A 55 -17.72 -14.00 -10.72
CA SER A 55 -17.42 -14.59 -9.41
C SER A 55 -15.91 -14.67 -9.14
N VAL A 56 -15.55 -14.68 -7.86
CA VAL A 56 -14.17 -14.84 -7.40
C VAL A 56 -14.06 -16.14 -6.63
N THR A 57 -13.17 -17.01 -7.08
CA THR A 57 -12.84 -18.28 -6.44
C THR A 57 -11.46 -18.18 -5.84
N ILE A 58 -11.30 -18.59 -4.58
CA ILE A 58 -10.04 -18.47 -3.83
C ILE A 58 -9.54 -19.87 -3.48
N HIS A 59 -8.27 -20.16 -3.77
CA HIS A 59 -7.66 -21.49 -3.60
C HIS A 59 -6.62 -21.50 -2.47
N LEU A 60 -7.09 -21.33 -1.22
CA LEU A 60 -6.22 -21.28 -0.03
C LEU A 60 -5.35 -22.53 0.16
N LEU A 61 -5.86 -23.70 -0.24
CA LEU A 61 -5.14 -24.97 -0.08
C LEU A 61 -3.92 -25.10 -1.01
N ARG A 62 -3.78 -24.23 -2.03
CA ARG A 62 -2.61 -24.24 -2.92
C ARG A 62 -1.36 -23.65 -2.27
N ASP A 63 -1.54 -22.78 -1.27
CA ASP A 63 -0.45 -22.19 -0.50
C ASP A 63 -0.86 -22.01 0.97
N PRO A 64 -0.98 -23.11 1.74
CA PRO A 64 -1.49 -23.07 3.11
C PRO A 64 -0.63 -22.24 4.06
N GLN A 65 0.67 -22.11 3.75
CA GLN A 65 1.65 -21.36 4.54
C GLN A 65 2.03 -20.02 3.88
N PHE A 66 1.35 -19.61 2.81
CA PHE A 66 1.62 -18.35 2.10
C PHE A 66 3.08 -18.17 1.64
N GLN A 67 3.79 -19.28 1.35
CA GLN A 67 5.21 -19.27 0.95
C GLN A 67 5.41 -18.63 -0.42
N ASP A 68 4.51 -18.87 -1.37
CA ASP A 68 4.62 -18.26 -2.71
C ASP A 68 4.35 -16.76 -2.62
N THR A 69 3.40 -16.36 -1.77
CA THR A 69 3.09 -14.96 -1.49
C THR A 69 4.27 -14.26 -0.80
N GLU A 70 4.88 -14.90 0.20
CA GLU A 70 6.09 -14.41 0.86
C GLU A 70 7.24 -14.25 -0.13
N LYS A 71 7.47 -15.26 -0.98
CA LYS A 71 8.49 -15.27 -2.03
C LYS A 71 8.32 -14.12 -3.01
N HIS A 72 7.08 -13.79 -3.38
CA HIS A 72 6.80 -12.64 -4.24
C HIS A 72 7.24 -11.31 -3.61
N PHE A 73 6.87 -11.07 -2.34
CA PHE A 73 7.29 -9.84 -1.66
C PHE A 73 8.78 -9.80 -1.39
N LEU A 74 9.41 -10.96 -1.15
CA LEU A 74 10.85 -11.09 -1.05
C LEU A 74 11.56 -10.68 -2.36
N GLN A 75 11.01 -11.05 -3.51
CA GLN A 75 11.53 -10.64 -4.82
C GLN A 75 11.43 -9.13 -5.03
N LEU A 76 10.31 -8.51 -4.65
CA LEU A 76 10.13 -7.06 -4.72
C LEU A 76 11.11 -6.33 -3.80
N TYR A 77 11.24 -6.79 -2.55
CA TYR A 77 12.20 -6.22 -1.61
C TYR A 77 13.63 -6.30 -2.14
N ARG A 78 14.02 -7.44 -2.73
CA ARG A 78 15.35 -7.61 -3.35
C ARG A 78 15.56 -6.74 -4.58
N ARG A 79 14.50 -6.45 -5.35
CA ARG A 79 14.59 -5.63 -6.56
C ARG A 79 14.71 -4.15 -6.24
N TYR A 80 13.94 -3.65 -5.27
CA TYR A 80 13.84 -2.23 -4.96
C TYR A 80 14.56 -1.80 -3.68
N GLY A 81 15.21 -2.73 -2.98
CA GLY A 81 16.11 -2.41 -1.87
C GLY A 81 15.44 -1.95 -0.57
N GLY A 82 14.11 -1.96 -0.48
CA GLY A 82 13.41 -1.61 0.76
C GLY A 82 11.91 -1.86 0.74
N ARG A 83 11.17 -1.06 1.50
CA ARG A 83 9.76 -1.33 1.85
C ARG A 83 8.86 -1.34 0.61
N VAL A 84 7.91 -2.29 0.59
CA VAL A 84 6.86 -2.37 -0.43
C VAL A 84 5.57 -1.75 0.11
N HIS A 85 5.14 -0.61 -0.45
CA HIS A 85 3.86 0.01 -0.12
C HIS A 85 2.78 -0.50 -1.06
N CYS A 86 1.93 -1.41 -0.59
CA CYS A 86 0.80 -1.94 -1.35
C CYS A 86 -0.45 -1.09 -1.14
N VAL A 87 -0.90 -0.38 -2.17
CA VAL A 87 -2.20 0.28 -2.21
C VAL A 87 -3.20 -0.60 -2.94
N SER A 88 -4.24 -1.03 -2.25
CA SER A 88 -5.23 -1.99 -2.72
C SER A 88 -6.60 -1.34 -2.89
N LEU A 89 -7.09 -1.33 -4.13
CA LEU A 89 -8.31 -0.61 -4.54
C LEU A 89 -9.55 -1.52 -4.61
N ILE A 90 -9.65 -2.42 -3.62
CA ILE A 90 -10.68 -3.46 -3.53
C ILE A 90 -11.97 -2.84 -2.97
N ARG A 91 -13.10 -3.14 -3.61
CA ARG A 91 -14.44 -2.74 -3.15
C ARG A 91 -14.73 -3.38 -1.80
N LYS A 92 -15.11 -2.56 -0.82
CA LYS A 92 -15.51 -2.97 0.53
C LYS A 92 -17.03 -3.11 0.62
N LYS A 93 -17.79 -2.19 0.01
CA LYS A 93 -19.26 -2.25 -0.05
C LYS A 93 -19.73 -2.90 -1.36
N GLU A 94 -20.20 -4.14 -1.28
CA GLU A 94 -20.72 -4.89 -2.42
C GLU A 94 -22.02 -5.62 -2.08
N ARG A 95 -22.94 -5.71 -3.05
CA ARG A 95 -24.17 -6.51 -2.92
C ARG A 95 -23.87 -8.02 -2.84
N LYS A 96 -22.82 -8.48 -3.53
CA LYS A 96 -22.28 -9.85 -3.44
C LYS A 96 -20.83 -9.77 -3.01
N LEU A 97 -20.51 -10.36 -1.87
CA LEU A 97 -19.16 -10.34 -1.27
C LEU A 97 -18.18 -11.12 -2.15
N ARG A 98 -17.40 -10.42 -2.97
CA ARG A 98 -16.41 -11.04 -3.88
C ARG A 98 -15.04 -10.42 -3.69
N GLU A 99 -14.94 -9.13 -3.99
CA GLU A 99 -13.75 -8.31 -3.78
C GLU A 99 -13.44 -8.19 -2.28
N SER A 100 -14.46 -7.88 -1.48
CA SER A 100 -14.32 -7.73 -0.03
C SER A 100 -13.76 -8.99 0.67
N LYS A 101 -14.16 -10.19 0.24
CA LYS A 101 -13.63 -11.46 0.78
C LYS A 101 -12.16 -11.65 0.41
N LEU A 102 -11.81 -11.38 -0.85
CA LEU A 102 -10.43 -11.44 -1.34
C LEU A 102 -9.54 -10.45 -0.60
N GLY A 103 -10.00 -9.21 -0.40
CA GLY A 103 -9.27 -8.17 0.32
C GLY A 103 -9.02 -8.51 1.79
N ARG A 104 -10.04 -8.95 2.53
CA ARG A 104 -9.88 -9.37 3.94
C ARG A 104 -8.85 -10.48 4.10
N LEU A 105 -8.93 -11.48 3.22
CA LEU A 105 -8.01 -12.60 3.26
C LEU A 105 -6.59 -12.18 2.88
N PHE A 106 -6.45 -11.30 1.89
CA PHE A 106 -5.14 -10.79 1.52
C PHE A 106 -4.50 -9.97 2.65
N THR A 107 -5.28 -9.14 3.35
CA THR A 107 -4.82 -8.45 4.56
C THR A 107 -4.30 -9.43 5.61
N TYR A 108 -5.04 -10.49 5.90
CA TYR A 108 -4.61 -11.54 6.82
C TYR A 108 -3.29 -12.19 6.38
N ILE A 109 -3.16 -12.52 5.09
CA ILE A 109 -1.94 -13.11 4.53
C ILE A 109 -0.74 -12.16 4.72
N VAL A 110 -0.89 -10.86 4.41
CA VAL A 110 0.15 -9.85 4.59
C VAL A 110 0.62 -9.79 6.05
N THR A 111 -0.31 -9.81 7.01
CA THR A 111 0.02 -9.85 8.44
C THR A 111 0.84 -11.09 8.82
N VAL A 112 0.47 -12.26 8.29
CA VAL A 112 1.18 -13.52 8.56
C VAL A 112 2.59 -13.54 7.94
N ILE A 113 2.76 -13.08 6.70
CA ILE A 113 4.08 -13.05 6.05
C ILE A 113 4.99 -11.99 6.66
N ASN A 114 4.47 -10.83 7.08
CA ASN A 114 5.29 -9.77 7.67
C ASN A 114 5.98 -10.23 8.96
N ARG A 115 5.32 -11.08 9.77
CA ARG A 115 5.94 -11.70 10.95
C ARG A 115 7.17 -12.55 10.62
N ARG A 116 7.26 -13.09 9.40
CA ARG A 116 8.41 -13.87 8.91
C ARG A 116 9.44 -12.98 8.22
N LEU A 117 8.99 -12.10 7.31
CA LEU A 117 9.85 -11.18 6.57
C LEU A 117 10.63 -10.24 7.52
N CYS A 118 9.98 -9.67 8.53
CA CYS A 118 10.66 -8.79 9.50
C CYS A 118 11.77 -9.50 10.29
N LYS A 119 11.62 -10.81 10.57
CA LYS A 119 12.68 -11.61 11.20
C LYS A 119 13.89 -11.81 10.29
N GLN A 120 13.66 -11.87 8.97
CA GLN A 120 14.70 -12.12 7.98
C GLN A 120 15.53 -10.87 7.68
N PHE A 121 14.93 -9.68 7.75
CA PHE A 121 15.57 -8.44 7.29
C PHE A 121 16.14 -7.54 8.38
N ASN A 122 16.06 -7.93 9.66
CA ASN A 122 16.71 -7.25 10.78
C ASN A 122 16.52 -5.71 10.77
N HIS A 123 15.34 -5.23 10.35
CA HIS A 123 15.07 -3.80 10.38
C HIS A 123 15.02 -3.34 11.83
N SER A 124 15.98 -2.47 12.20
CA SER A 124 15.99 -1.77 13.48
C SER A 124 14.66 -1.07 13.70
N LYS A 125 14.25 -1.02 14.97
CA LYS A 125 12.99 -0.48 15.49
C LYS A 125 12.83 1.05 15.31
N ASP A 126 13.51 1.69 14.35
CA ASP A 126 13.82 3.13 14.42
C ASP A 126 13.10 4.02 13.40
N ILE A 127 12.08 3.54 12.70
CA ILE A 127 11.20 4.42 11.90
C ILE A 127 9.75 4.14 12.27
N TYR A 128 9.42 4.51 13.50
CA TYR A 128 8.06 4.65 14.00
C TYR A 128 7.74 6.14 14.06
N THR A 129 6.46 6.49 13.84
CA THR A 129 5.82 7.80 14.08
C THR A 129 5.89 8.91 13.02
N ASP A 130 5.36 8.71 11.81
CA ASP A 130 5.00 9.91 10.99
C ASP A 130 3.69 9.82 10.20
N LEU A 131 3.30 8.70 9.58
CA LEU A 131 2.11 8.73 8.69
C LEU A 131 0.76 8.68 9.43
N THR A 132 0.67 8.10 10.64
CA THR A 132 -0.56 8.22 11.47
C THR A 132 -0.78 9.66 11.91
N THR A 133 0.31 10.36 12.24
CA THR A 133 0.32 11.76 12.66
C THR A 133 -0.12 12.69 11.53
N ILE A 134 0.36 12.45 10.29
CA ILE A 134 -0.05 13.23 9.10
C ILE A 134 -1.55 13.06 8.80
N LEU A 135 -2.12 11.87 9.02
CA LEU A 135 -3.56 11.65 8.81
C LEU A 135 -4.44 12.16 9.96
N HIS A 136 -3.90 12.29 11.18
CA HIS A 136 -4.65 12.78 12.36
C HIS A 136 -4.51 14.30 12.60
N ASN A 137 -3.40 14.93 12.19
CA ASN A 137 -3.09 16.31 12.56
C ASN A 137 -3.71 17.39 11.65
N ASP A 138 -4.19 17.04 10.45
CA ASP A 138 -4.84 18.01 9.56
C ASP A 138 -6.28 18.38 9.99
N HIS A 139 -6.78 17.81 11.09
CA HIS A 139 -8.12 18.10 11.62
C HIS A 139 -8.14 18.89 12.94
N THR A 140 -7.00 19.32 13.48
CA THR A 140 -6.95 20.11 14.74
C THR A 140 -6.39 21.53 14.60
N ALA A 141 -6.11 22.01 13.38
CA ALA A 141 -5.87 23.43 13.13
C ALA A 141 -7.21 24.20 13.01
N GLY A 142 -7.98 24.27 14.09
CA GLY A 142 -9.25 25.01 14.06
C GLY A 142 -10.20 24.78 15.22
N ASN A 143 -9.76 24.97 16.47
CA ASN A 143 -10.54 25.70 17.49
C ASN A 143 -9.78 25.75 18.82
N GLY A 144 -9.56 26.98 19.30
CA GLY A 144 -9.17 27.22 20.68
C GLY A 144 -10.35 27.00 21.62
N GLY A 145 -10.06 26.64 22.87
CA GLY A 145 -11.07 26.58 23.92
C GLY A 145 -10.68 25.64 25.06
N MET A 146 -10.05 26.23 26.08
CA MET A 146 -10.14 25.93 27.51
C MET A 146 -10.97 24.69 27.92
N ASP A 147 -10.34 23.73 28.60
CA ASP A 147 -10.41 23.51 30.06
C ASP A 147 -10.38 22.00 30.39
N SER A 148 -9.38 21.58 31.16
CA SER A 148 -9.29 20.21 31.68
C SER A 148 -8.82 20.25 33.13
N SER A 149 -9.72 19.86 34.04
CA SER A 149 -9.37 19.43 35.39
C SER A 149 -9.29 17.90 35.43
N LYS A 150 -8.14 17.39 35.90
CA LYS A 150 -7.96 16.36 36.95
C LYS A 150 -8.60 14.96 36.74
N ASP A 151 -8.04 13.81 37.09
CA ASP A 151 -6.89 13.27 37.85
C ASP A 151 -6.68 11.84 37.27
N GLY A 152 -5.48 11.27 37.09
CA GLY A 152 -4.65 10.65 38.13
C GLY A 152 -5.17 9.27 38.61
N CYS A 153 -4.60 8.14 38.17
CA CYS A 153 -4.22 7.00 39.03
C CYS A 153 -3.51 5.85 38.27
N GLN A 154 -2.61 5.19 38.99
CA GLN A 154 -1.58 4.24 38.57
C GLN A 154 -1.96 2.75 38.76
N THR A 155 -1.43 1.91 37.85
CA THR A 155 -0.81 0.57 38.02
C THR A 155 -1.65 -0.64 38.49
N LYS A 156 -1.62 -1.75 37.72
CA LYS A 156 -0.70 -2.91 37.89
C LYS A 156 -1.11 -4.14 37.05
N ASP A 157 -0.10 -4.68 36.36
CA ASP A 157 0.30 -6.09 36.16
C ASP A 157 -0.66 -7.13 35.55
N GLY A 158 -0.24 -7.64 34.38
CA GLY A 158 -0.48 -9.02 33.93
C GLY A 158 -1.28 -9.19 32.63
N GLU A 159 -0.64 -9.03 31.47
CA GLU A 159 -1.25 -9.40 30.17
C GLU A 159 -0.40 -10.43 29.42
N GLU A 160 -0.99 -11.61 29.20
CA GLU A 160 -0.66 -12.50 28.09
C GLU A 160 -0.79 -11.70 26.78
N GLU A 161 0.24 -11.71 25.93
CA GLU A 161 0.22 -11.02 24.62
C GLU A 161 -0.75 -11.71 23.65
N GLY A 162 -2.04 -11.45 23.82
CA GLY A 162 -3.06 -11.61 22.81
C GLY A 162 -2.86 -10.54 21.73
N ALA A 163 -2.74 -10.96 20.48
CA ALA A 163 -2.79 -10.05 19.35
C ALA A 163 -4.15 -9.31 19.35
N SER A 164 -4.18 -8.12 19.92
CA SER A 164 -5.38 -7.30 20.01
C SER A 164 -5.68 -6.69 18.64
N TYR A 165 -6.82 -7.09 18.09
CA TYR A 165 -7.46 -6.38 16.99
C TYR A 165 -7.98 -5.06 17.56
N SER A 166 -7.27 -3.95 17.33
CA SER A 166 -7.87 -2.64 17.53
C SER A 166 -8.87 -2.40 16.40
N ASN A 167 -10.16 -2.52 16.73
CA ASN A 167 -11.20 -1.84 15.97
C ASN A 167 -10.91 -0.34 16.11
N GLY A 168 -10.27 0.25 15.09
CA GLY A 168 -10.14 1.70 14.97
C GLY A 168 -11.52 2.33 15.11
N GLY A 169 -11.62 3.29 16.03
CA GLY A 169 -12.88 3.96 16.37
C GLY A 169 -13.52 4.62 15.16
N GLU A 170 -14.83 4.83 15.26
CA GLU A 170 -15.75 5.38 14.24
C GLU A 170 -15.38 6.74 13.61
N ASN A 171 -14.23 7.33 13.92
CA ASN A 171 -13.77 8.62 13.40
C ASN A 171 -12.54 8.55 12.48
N ASP A 172 -11.97 7.37 12.23
CA ASP A 172 -10.94 7.19 11.19
C ASP A 172 -11.58 7.21 9.79
N THR A 173 -10.95 7.88 8.82
CA THR A 173 -11.40 7.96 7.42
C THR A 173 -11.95 6.60 6.95
N PRO A 174 -13.29 6.42 6.76
CA PRO A 174 -13.93 5.09 6.74
C PRO A 174 -13.51 4.17 5.58
N TYR A 175 -12.66 4.68 4.70
CA TYR A 175 -12.35 4.13 3.40
C TYR A 175 -10.88 3.71 3.33
N LEU A 176 -10.00 4.34 4.11
CA LEU A 176 -8.58 3.99 4.23
C LEU A 176 -8.39 3.10 5.45
N TYR A 177 -7.99 1.84 5.23
CA TYR A 177 -7.62 0.93 6.31
C TYR A 177 -6.18 0.49 6.12
N ILE A 178 -5.37 0.71 7.16
CA ILE A 178 -3.96 0.33 7.24
C ILE A 178 -3.90 -1.07 7.84
N GLY A 179 -3.68 -2.07 6.99
CA GLY A 179 -3.71 -3.49 7.38
C GLY A 179 -2.37 -4.05 7.84
N ALA A 180 -1.27 -3.29 7.69
CA ALA A 180 0.05 -3.66 8.18
C ALA A 180 0.76 -2.44 8.76
N TYR A 181 1.16 -2.56 10.03
CA TYR A 181 1.73 -1.47 10.83
C TYR A 181 3.16 -1.11 10.39
N PHE A 182 3.58 0.10 10.79
CA PHE A 182 4.92 0.66 10.59
C PHE A 182 6.02 -0.29 11.08
N GLY A 183 7.15 -0.32 10.36
CA GLY A 183 8.27 -1.26 10.63
C GLY A 183 8.18 -2.59 9.86
N THR A 184 7.18 -2.76 9.00
CA THR A 184 7.02 -3.98 8.18
C THR A 184 7.71 -3.88 6.81
N CYS A 185 8.09 -5.03 6.25
CA CYS A 185 8.62 -5.12 4.88
C CYS A 185 7.54 -4.80 3.84
N VAL A 186 6.27 -5.09 4.14
CA VAL A 186 5.11 -4.84 3.28
C VAL A 186 4.07 -4.02 4.04
N ALA A 187 3.86 -2.77 3.65
CA ALA A 187 2.80 -1.92 4.19
C ALA A 187 1.55 -2.00 3.28
N LEU A 188 0.39 -2.36 3.83
CA LEU A 188 -0.85 -2.53 3.05
C LEU A 188 -1.87 -1.44 3.40
N TYR A 189 -2.24 -0.65 2.39
CA TYR A 189 -3.25 0.39 2.44
C TYR A 189 -4.44 -0.07 1.60
N THR A 190 -5.64 -0.13 2.17
CA THR A 190 -6.84 -0.51 1.42
C THR A 190 -7.76 0.69 1.29
N TYR A 191 -8.17 1.02 0.06
CA TYR A 191 -9.00 2.19 -0.24
C TYR A 191 -10.15 1.83 -1.20
N ASP A 192 -11.40 2.09 -0.78
CA ASP A 192 -12.59 1.82 -1.59
C ASP A 192 -12.98 3.06 -2.42
N ILE A 193 -12.40 3.16 -3.63
CA ILE A 193 -12.68 4.22 -4.59
C ILE A 193 -14.17 4.27 -4.99
N HIS A 194 -14.84 3.12 -5.09
CA HIS A 194 -16.20 3.07 -5.64
C HIS A 194 -17.23 3.64 -4.68
N ALA A 195 -17.08 3.37 -3.38
CA ALA A 195 -17.91 3.99 -2.35
C ALA A 195 -17.73 5.53 -2.28
N ARG A 196 -16.60 6.05 -2.78
CA ARG A 196 -16.31 7.50 -2.78
C ARG A 196 -16.76 8.24 -4.03
N PHE A 197 -16.74 7.60 -5.21
CA PHE A 197 -17.36 8.17 -6.42
C PHE A 197 -18.86 8.44 -6.24
N THR A 198 -19.55 7.62 -5.44
CA THR A 198 -20.96 7.85 -5.12
C THR A 198 -21.21 9.04 -4.19
N GLU A 199 -20.16 9.62 -3.60
CA GLU A 199 -20.23 10.74 -2.65
C GLU A 199 -19.77 12.10 -3.23
N ASP A 200 -19.52 12.21 -4.54
CA ASP A 200 -19.07 13.46 -5.21
C ASP A 200 -17.80 14.11 -4.61
N LYS A 201 -16.90 13.30 -4.04
CA LYS A 201 -15.66 13.78 -3.43
C LYS A 201 -14.48 13.70 -4.39
N ASN A 202 -13.61 14.72 -4.32
CA ASN A 202 -12.38 14.75 -5.11
C ASN A 202 -11.36 13.75 -4.53
N ILE A 203 -11.36 12.53 -5.08
CA ILE A 203 -10.48 11.41 -4.71
C ILE A 203 -9.01 11.83 -4.74
N PHE A 204 -8.62 12.73 -5.63
CA PHE A 204 -7.24 13.22 -5.70
C PHE A 204 -6.82 13.94 -4.43
N LYS A 205 -7.68 14.81 -3.87
CA LYS A 205 -7.36 15.54 -2.63
C LYS A 205 -7.18 14.60 -1.43
N GLU A 206 -7.94 13.52 -1.36
CA GLU A 206 -7.86 12.55 -0.25
C GLU A 206 -6.65 11.63 -0.38
N LEU A 207 -6.35 11.15 -1.60
CA LEU A 207 -5.22 10.25 -1.83
C LEU A 207 -3.88 10.97 -1.95
N GLN A 208 -3.88 12.25 -2.32
CA GLN A 208 -2.65 13.03 -2.51
C GLN A 208 -1.72 13.01 -1.30
N PRO A 209 -2.15 13.33 -0.05
CA PRO A 209 -1.23 13.31 1.10
C PRO A 209 -0.66 11.92 1.36
N LEU A 210 -1.48 10.87 1.22
CA LEU A 210 -1.03 9.49 1.36
C LEU A 210 0.02 9.16 0.28
N VAL A 211 -0.33 9.28 -1.00
CA VAL A 211 0.57 8.95 -2.11
C VAL A 211 1.85 9.80 -2.05
N SER A 212 1.73 11.07 -1.69
CA SER A 212 2.86 11.97 -1.45
C SER A 212 3.83 11.35 -0.45
N ALA A 213 3.35 10.99 0.74
CA ALA A 213 4.20 10.48 1.79
C ALA A 213 4.78 9.08 1.49
N LEU A 214 4.02 8.23 0.78
CA LEU A 214 4.54 6.93 0.30
C LEU A 214 5.68 7.11 -0.71
N LEU A 215 5.55 8.09 -1.60
CA LEU A 215 6.59 8.40 -2.60
C LEU A 215 7.85 8.98 -1.94
N ASP A 216 7.71 9.73 -0.85
CA ASP A 216 8.86 10.20 -0.07
C ASP A 216 9.57 9.02 0.63
N ASP A 217 8.83 8.05 1.19
CA ASP A 217 9.41 6.85 1.84
C ASP A 217 10.12 5.89 0.85
N VAL A 218 9.71 5.83 -0.41
CA VAL A 218 10.40 4.98 -1.42
C VAL A 218 11.59 5.67 -2.08
N GLY A 219 11.59 7.00 -2.09
CA GLY A 219 12.63 7.81 -2.73
C GLY A 219 12.66 7.71 -4.26
N VAL A 220 13.72 8.27 -4.84
CA VAL A 220 13.97 8.31 -6.29
C VAL A 220 15.41 7.95 -6.59
N THR A 221 15.65 7.43 -7.80
CA THR A 221 17.00 7.28 -8.35
C THR A 221 17.36 8.57 -9.07
N SER A 222 18.44 9.24 -8.69
CA SER A 222 18.90 10.43 -9.39
C SER A 222 20.40 10.40 -9.64
N VAL A 223 20.82 11.14 -10.66
CA VAL A 223 22.22 11.42 -10.99
C VAL A 223 22.34 12.91 -11.23
N ASP A 224 23.07 13.60 -10.36
CA ASP A 224 23.38 15.01 -10.51
C ASP A 224 24.53 15.19 -11.52
N ILE A 225 24.30 16.01 -12.55
CA ILE A 225 25.28 16.19 -13.63
C ILE A 225 26.52 17.00 -13.22
N ASN A 226 26.38 17.87 -12.21
CA ASN A 226 27.45 18.76 -11.76
C ASN A 226 28.31 18.11 -10.68
N THR A 227 27.67 17.45 -9.72
CA THR A 227 28.35 16.83 -8.57
C THR A 227 28.67 15.36 -8.77
N GLN A 228 28.08 14.72 -9.79
CA GLN A 228 28.08 13.27 -9.98
C GLN A 228 27.51 12.48 -8.79
N HIS A 229 26.83 13.16 -7.85
CA HIS A 229 26.17 12.52 -6.75
C HIS A 229 24.99 11.68 -7.26
N THR A 230 24.86 10.45 -6.75
CA THR A 230 23.81 9.53 -7.17
C THR A 230 22.98 9.08 -5.98
N THR A 231 21.66 9.11 -6.11
CA THR A 231 20.75 8.42 -5.19
C THR A 231 20.13 7.21 -5.86
N GLN A 232 19.63 6.27 -5.07
CA GLN A 232 18.87 5.12 -5.56
C GLN A 232 17.53 5.07 -4.84
N GLN A 233 16.48 4.76 -5.60
CA GLN A 233 15.19 4.39 -5.05
C GLN A 233 15.36 3.18 -4.11
N HIS A 234 14.76 3.26 -2.91
CA HIS A 234 14.96 2.30 -1.82
C HIS A 234 13.63 1.74 -1.29
N GLY A 235 12.66 1.56 -2.20
CA GLY A 235 11.35 1.00 -1.92
C GLY A 235 10.51 0.98 -3.19
N VAL A 236 9.29 0.49 -3.11
CA VAL A 236 8.37 0.55 -4.26
C VAL A 236 6.93 0.72 -3.85
N LEU A 237 6.22 1.59 -4.56
CA LEU A 237 4.78 1.69 -4.50
C LEU A 237 4.16 0.65 -5.43
N ARG A 238 3.31 -0.22 -4.88
CA ARG A 238 2.56 -1.23 -5.60
C ARG A 238 1.07 -0.95 -5.58
N LEU A 239 0.45 -0.95 -6.75
CA LEU A 239 -0.99 -0.87 -6.91
C LEU A 239 -1.59 -2.26 -7.14
N ASN A 240 -2.42 -2.73 -6.22
CA ASN A 240 -3.20 -3.94 -6.38
C ASN A 240 -4.55 -3.61 -7.02
N CYS A 241 -4.92 -4.39 -8.04
CA CYS A 241 -6.27 -4.33 -8.58
C CYS A 241 -6.86 -5.69 -8.90
N MET A 242 -8.16 -5.82 -8.63
CA MET A 242 -8.93 -6.95 -9.14
C MET A 242 -9.28 -6.75 -10.62
N ASP A 243 -9.49 -5.53 -11.13
CA ASP A 243 -9.86 -5.30 -12.53
C ASP A 243 -8.93 -4.33 -13.24
N CYS A 244 -8.49 -4.74 -14.42
CA CYS A 244 -7.47 -4.07 -15.19
C CYS A 244 -8.08 -2.83 -15.86
N LEU A 245 -7.78 -1.64 -15.33
CA LEU A 245 -7.35 -0.42 -16.05
C LEU A 245 -7.88 0.81 -15.29
N ASP A 246 -9.19 0.96 -15.14
CA ASP A 246 -9.78 2.24 -14.73
C ASP A 246 -9.45 2.68 -13.30
N ARG A 247 -9.61 1.81 -12.30
CA ARG A 247 -9.46 2.17 -10.87
C ARG A 247 -8.01 2.55 -10.52
N THR A 248 -7.07 1.77 -11.04
CA THR A 248 -5.63 1.98 -10.85
C THR A 248 -5.07 3.09 -11.71
N ASN A 249 -5.67 3.42 -12.84
CA ASN A 249 -5.20 4.52 -13.67
C ASN A 249 -5.33 5.86 -12.93
N ILE A 250 -6.33 6.02 -12.08
CA ILE A 250 -6.49 7.22 -11.22
C ILE A 250 -5.29 7.37 -10.29
N VAL A 251 -4.91 6.30 -9.59
CA VAL A 251 -3.79 6.34 -8.65
C VAL A 251 -2.45 6.41 -9.38
N ALA A 252 -2.30 5.70 -10.50
CA ALA A 252 -1.11 5.78 -11.35
C ALA A 252 -0.91 7.21 -11.92
N TYR A 253 -1.99 7.86 -12.34
CA TYR A 253 -1.97 9.26 -12.74
C TYR A 253 -1.54 10.16 -11.59
N LEU A 254 -2.12 9.98 -10.39
CA LEU A 254 -1.74 10.75 -9.21
C LEU A 254 -0.26 10.55 -8.84
N VAL A 255 0.25 9.32 -8.88
CA VAL A 255 1.67 9.01 -8.66
C VAL A 255 2.55 9.77 -9.64
N THR A 256 2.21 9.72 -10.93
CA THR A 256 2.96 10.40 -11.98
C THR A 256 2.93 11.93 -11.80
N MET A 257 1.76 12.47 -11.49
CA MET A 257 1.55 13.90 -11.24
C MET A 257 2.30 14.43 -10.02
N LEU A 258 2.49 13.62 -8.98
CA LEU A 258 3.24 14.00 -7.78
C LEU A 258 4.75 13.80 -7.97
N ASN A 259 5.17 12.80 -8.75
CA ASN A 259 6.58 12.58 -9.04
C ASN A 259 7.16 13.66 -9.95
N LEU A 260 6.45 14.08 -11.00
CA LEU A 260 7.02 14.97 -12.01
C LEU A 260 7.52 16.32 -11.42
N PRO A 261 6.78 17.04 -10.56
CA PRO A 261 7.29 18.25 -9.92
C PRO A 261 8.49 17.96 -9.01
N ARG A 262 8.45 16.87 -8.23
CA ARG A 262 9.58 16.48 -7.36
C ARG A 262 10.85 16.28 -8.16
N GLN A 263 10.74 15.67 -9.34
CA GLN A 263 11.88 15.44 -10.23
C GLN A 263 12.44 16.72 -10.87
N MET A 264 11.65 17.79 -10.96
CA MET A 264 12.10 19.06 -11.55
C MET A 264 12.76 20.02 -10.56
N TYR A 265 12.45 19.89 -9.26
CA TYR A 265 12.94 20.78 -8.19
C TYR A 265 13.97 20.14 -7.25
N THR A 266 14.36 18.89 -7.51
CA THR A 266 15.50 18.24 -6.85
C THR A 266 16.77 18.55 -7.62
#